data_AF-A0A2J6JBT6-F1
#
_entry.id   AF-A0A2J6JBT6-F1
#
_cell.length_a   1.000
_cell.length_b   1.000
_cell.length_c   1.000
_cell.angle_alpha   90.00
_cell.angle_beta   90.00
_cell.angle_gamma   90.00
#
_symmetry.space_group_name_H-M   'P 1'
#
loop_
_entity.id
_entity.type
_entity.pdbx_description
1 polymer ?
#
loop_
_entity_poly.entity_id
_entity_poly.type
_entity_poly.pdbx_seq_one_letter_code
_entity_poly.pdbx_strand_id
1 'polypeptide(L)'
;MRRLVFLVLFSLLFASPALAAPHNEELMSMRELLDARCSSCHTRERVEQAAKSGANFEEITARMVGKGARLTRGDKKVLGTFWGEAFDGVKQPATSSGFSDPRLADYRKIVENQCLTCHPKQRIEESIAAKLPFESVEAMMLRRGVVLSTRDKSVLGTFWGSPLN
;
A
#
# COMPACT_ATOMS: atom_id res chain seq x y z
N MET A 1 13.04 74.98 8.00
CA MET A 1 13.71 73.97 7.14
C MET A 1 13.56 72.59 7.79
N ARG A 2 13.27 71.53 7.00
CA ARG A 2 13.58 70.07 7.20
C ARG A 2 13.75 69.58 8.66
N ARG A 3 13.08 68.55 9.20
CA ARG A 3 12.28 67.40 8.70
C ARG A 3 11.13 67.15 9.72
N LEU A 4 9.94 66.60 9.49
CA LEU A 4 9.26 65.84 8.41
C LEU A 4 9.58 64.32 8.26
N VAL A 5 8.56 63.52 8.64
CA VAL A 5 8.23 62.11 8.30
C VAL A 5 9.08 60.96 8.89
N PHE A 6 8.37 59.84 9.13
CA PHE A 6 8.80 58.46 9.48
C PHE A 6 9.18 58.17 10.93
N LEU A 7 8.23 57.57 11.67
CA LEU A 7 8.36 56.22 12.25
C LEU A 7 7.01 55.71 12.81
N VAL A 8 6.04 55.55 11.90
CA VAL A 8 4.89 54.65 12.06
C VAL A 8 5.17 53.43 11.16
N LEU A 9 4.69 52.24 11.54
CA LEU A 9 5.04 50.89 11.02
C LEU A 9 6.42 50.37 11.45
N PHE A 10 6.47 49.51 12.48
CA PHE A 10 7.07 48.16 12.35
C PHE A 10 6.65 47.18 13.48
N SER A 11 5.34 46.98 13.66
CA SER A 11 4.80 45.91 14.52
C SER A 11 4.17 44.80 13.68
N LEU A 12 4.94 44.27 12.73
CA LEU A 12 4.54 43.16 11.88
C LEU A 12 4.71 41.84 12.63
N LEU A 13 3.58 41.28 13.07
CA LEU A 13 3.21 39.87 12.98
C LEU A 13 4.34 38.88 12.61
N PHE A 14 5.06 38.38 13.61
CA PHE A 14 5.74 37.07 13.48
C PHE A 14 4.72 35.95 13.70
N ALA A 15 3.84 35.77 12.72
CA ALA A 15 3.07 34.55 12.59
C ALA A 15 4.00 33.43 12.08
N SER A 16 4.68 32.73 13.01
CA SER A 16 5.52 31.60 12.66
C SER A 16 4.70 30.53 11.94
N PRO A 17 4.98 30.21 10.67
CA PRO A 17 4.39 29.04 10.05
C PRO A 17 5.03 27.82 10.72
N ALA A 18 4.24 27.09 11.51
CA ALA A 18 4.62 25.75 11.93
C ALA A 18 4.67 24.87 10.67
N LEU A 19 5.85 24.80 10.05
CA LEU A 19 6.12 23.89 8.95
C LEU A 19 6.07 22.47 9.51
N ALA A 20 4.87 21.90 9.54
CA ALA A 20 4.68 20.48 9.71
C ALA A 20 5.38 19.81 8.52
N ALA A 21 6.62 19.38 8.72
CA ALA A 21 7.35 18.61 7.73
C ALA A 21 6.48 17.39 7.38
N PRO A 22 6.23 17.10 6.08
CA PRO A 22 5.53 15.89 5.71
C PRO A 22 6.33 14.72 6.28
N HIS A 23 5.70 13.96 7.18
CA HIS A 23 6.28 12.73 7.68
C HIS A 23 6.21 11.75 6.51
N ASN A 24 7.26 11.72 5.71
CA ASN A 24 7.44 10.71 4.69
C ASN A 24 7.51 9.37 5.43
N GLU A 25 6.37 8.65 5.48
CA GLU A 25 6.39 7.21 5.72
C GLU A 25 7.13 6.60 4.54
N GLU A 26 8.45 6.54 4.67
CA GLU A 26 9.34 5.86 3.73
C GLU A 26 8.93 4.39 3.75
N LEU A 27 8.19 4.00 2.71
CA LEU A 27 7.61 2.67 2.56
C LEU A 27 8.73 1.66 2.35
N MET A 28 9.34 1.24 3.45
CA MET A 28 10.33 0.15 3.50
C MET A 28 9.80 -1.04 2.71
N SER A 29 10.63 -1.61 1.85
CA SER A 29 10.24 -2.84 1.17
C SER A 29 9.99 -3.95 2.18
N MET A 30 9.14 -4.90 1.81
CA MET A 30 8.82 -6.05 2.68
C MET A 30 10.09 -6.77 3.16
N ARG A 31 11.10 -6.91 2.29
CA ARG A 31 12.41 -7.50 2.63
C ARG A 31 13.11 -6.72 3.76
N GLU A 32 13.25 -5.41 3.60
CA GLU A 32 13.91 -4.55 4.60
C GLU A 32 13.13 -4.53 5.92
N LEU A 33 11.80 -4.61 5.86
CA LEU A 33 10.95 -4.64 7.05
C LEU A 33 11.12 -5.92 7.86
N LEU A 34 11.20 -7.10 7.22
CA LEU A 34 11.52 -8.35 7.93
C LEU A 34 12.91 -8.30 8.56
N ASP A 35 13.90 -7.77 7.82
CA ASP A 35 15.27 -7.68 8.33
C ASP A 35 15.38 -6.69 9.51
N ALA A 36 14.65 -5.57 9.47
CA ALA A 36 14.62 -4.58 10.54
C ALA A 36 13.80 -4.99 11.78
N ARG A 37 12.79 -5.87 11.64
CA ARG A 37 11.82 -6.18 12.71
C ARG A 37 11.85 -7.61 13.24
N CYS A 38 12.30 -8.56 12.44
CA CYS A 38 12.21 -9.99 12.76
C CYS A 38 13.59 -10.67 12.84
N SER A 39 14.55 -10.26 12.01
CA SER A 39 15.87 -10.90 11.91
C SER A 39 16.76 -10.74 13.16
N SER A 40 16.36 -9.92 14.13
CA SER A 40 17.01 -9.82 15.45
C SER A 40 16.77 -11.02 16.38
N CYS A 41 15.75 -11.84 16.10
CA CYS A 41 15.37 -12.99 16.94
C CYS A 41 14.98 -14.26 16.15
N HIS A 42 14.71 -14.14 14.85
CA HIS A 42 14.25 -15.24 13.99
C HIS A 42 15.02 -15.25 12.68
N THR A 43 15.21 -16.43 12.08
CA THR A 43 15.65 -16.49 10.69
C THR A 43 14.50 -16.09 9.77
N ARG A 44 14.83 -15.54 8.60
CA ARG A 44 13.86 -15.13 7.59
C ARG A 44 12.97 -16.30 7.16
N GLU A 45 13.56 -17.47 6.97
CA GLU A 45 12.88 -18.70 6.52
C GLU A 45 11.78 -19.10 7.50
N ARG A 46 12.02 -18.97 8.81
CA ARG A 46 11.03 -19.25 9.86
C ARG A 46 9.82 -18.31 9.76
N VAL A 47 10.07 -17.03 9.45
CA VAL A 47 9.04 -16.01 9.33
C VAL A 47 8.22 -16.22 8.05
N GLU A 48 8.89 -16.51 6.93
CA GLU A 48 8.22 -16.86 5.67
C GLU A 48 7.43 -18.18 5.77
N GLN A 49 7.91 -19.18 6.52
CA GLN A 49 7.17 -20.43 6.77
C GLN A 49 5.89 -20.19 7.57
N ALA A 50 5.92 -19.31 8.57
CA ALA A 50 4.73 -18.94 9.34
C ALA A 50 3.65 -18.26 8.48
N ALA A 51 4.07 -17.38 7.54
CA ALA A 51 3.16 -16.81 6.55
C ALA A 51 2.59 -17.89 5.59
N LYS A 52 3.46 -18.73 5.02
CA LYS A 52 3.08 -19.82 4.10
C LYS A 52 2.17 -20.88 4.74
N SER A 53 2.23 -21.07 6.06
CA SER A 53 1.35 -22.01 6.77
C SER A 53 -0.05 -21.46 7.06
N GLY A 54 -0.36 -20.22 6.66
CA GLY A 54 -1.65 -19.58 6.94
C GLY A 54 -1.90 -19.34 8.44
N ALA A 55 -0.82 -19.20 9.23
CA ALA A 55 -0.94 -18.97 10.66
C ALA A 55 -1.30 -17.50 10.93
N ASN A 56 -2.30 -17.27 11.78
CA ASN A 56 -2.93 -15.97 12.00
C ASN A 56 -1.91 -14.86 12.33
N PHE A 57 -1.88 -13.83 11.50
CA PHE A 57 -0.89 -12.76 11.57
C PHE A 57 -1.06 -11.88 12.83
N GLU A 58 -2.30 -11.56 13.19
CA GLU A 58 -2.60 -10.74 14.37
C GLU A 58 -2.14 -11.41 15.66
N GLU A 59 -2.43 -12.71 15.83
CA GLU A 59 -2.04 -13.49 16.99
C GLU A 59 -0.51 -13.63 17.10
N ILE A 60 0.16 -13.94 15.98
CA ILE A 60 1.63 -14.02 15.93
C ILE A 60 2.24 -12.68 16.30
N THR A 61 1.79 -11.57 15.69
CA THR A 61 2.40 -10.26 15.95
C THR A 61 2.09 -9.72 17.33
N ALA A 62 0.89 -9.95 17.88
CA ALA A 62 0.58 -9.65 19.28
C ALA A 62 1.54 -10.39 20.21
N ARG A 63 1.79 -11.68 19.96
CA ARG A 63 2.74 -12.49 20.72
C ARG A 63 4.19 -12.01 20.57
N MET A 64 4.59 -11.49 19.40
CA MET A 64 5.93 -10.91 19.20
C MET A 64 6.09 -9.55 19.88
N VAL A 65 5.06 -8.69 19.84
CA VAL A 65 5.05 -7.40 20.56
C VAL A 65 5.13 -7.63 22.07
N GLY A 66 4.40 -8.62 22.60
CA GLY A 66 4.53 -9.05 24.00
C GLY A 66 5.93 -9.59 24.38
N LYS A 67 6.74 -9.98 23.40
CA LYS A 67 8.16 -10.37 23.55
C LYS A 67 9.15 -9.24 23.27
N GLY A 68 8.67 -8.02 23.05
CA GLY A 68 9.50 -6.82 22.84
C GLY A 68 9.70 -6.40 21.39
N ALA A 69 9.09 -7.06 20.41
CA ALA A 69 9.13 -6.61 19.01
C ALA A 69 8.41 -5.26 18.87
N ARG A 70 9.04 -4.30 18.19
CA ARG A 70 8.47 -2.96 17.95
C ARG A 70 7.94 -2.86 16.53
N LEU A 71 6.63 -3.07 16.36
CA LEU A 71 5.93 -2.96 15.09
C LEU A 71 5.05 -1.70 15.07
N THR A 72 5.32 -0.79 14.14
CA THR A 72 4.49 0.40 13.89
C THR A 72 3.16 0.04 13.21
N ARG A 73 2.29 1.03 13.01
CA ARG A 73 1.06 0.87 12.21
C ARG A 73 1.37 0.59 10.74
N GLY A 74 2.34 1.30 10.16
CA GLY A 74 2.82 1.05 8.80
C GLY A 74 3.41 -0.35 8.64
N ASP A 75 4.25 -0.77 9.59
CA ASP A 75 4.85 -2.11 9.61
C ASP A 75 3.76 -3.20 9.54
N LYS A 76 2.72 -3.10 10.38
CA LYS A 76 1.61 -4.06 10.41
C LYS A 76 0.79 -4.08 9.10
N LYS A 77 0.62 -2.93 8.43
CA LYS A 77 -0.06 -2.85 7.13
C LYS A 77 0.72 -3.57 6.03
N VAL A 78 2.04 -3.35 5.97
CA VAL A 78 2.93 -4.00 4.98
C VAL A 78 3.02 -5.50 5.24
N LEU A 79 3.19 -5.91 6.51
CA LEU A 79 3.27 -7.31 6.89
C LEU A 79 1.93 -8.06 6.71
N GLY A 80 0.78 -7.45 7.04
CA GLY A 80 -0.54 -8.06 6.78
C GLY A 80 -0.75 -8.37 5.30
N THR A 81 -0.34 -7.44 4.43
CA THR A 81 -0.34 -7.64 2.97
C THR A 81 0.53 -8.85 2.55
N PHE A 82 1.65 -9.10 3.21
CA PHE A 82 2.51 -10.26 2.98
C PHE A 82 1.94 -11.57 3.55
N TRP A 83 1.13 -11.50 4.61
CA TRP A 83 0.38 -12.65 5.16
C TRP A 83 -0.93 -12.95 4.42
N GLY A 84 -1.40 -12.06 3.55
CA GLY A 84 -2.72 -12.16 2.92
C GLY A 84 -3.90 -11.74 3.83
N GLU A 85 -3.61 -11.12 4.98
CA GLU A 85 -4.61 -10.65 5.94
C GLU A 85 -4.81 -9.13 5.85
N ALA A 86 -6.07 -8.68 5.89
CA ALA A 86 -6.40 -7.27 6.08
C ALA A 86 -6.31 -6.93 7.57
N PHE A 87 -5.60 -5.86 7.93
CA PHE A 87 -5.36 -5.48 9.33
C PHE A 87 -6.37 -4.43 9.80
N ASP A 88 -7.40 -4.85 10.54
CA ASP A 88 -8.56 -4.02 10.89
C ASP A 88 -8.29 -2.97 11.98
N GLY A 89 -7.10 -2.98 12.59
CA GLY A 89 -6.67 -2.07 13.66
C GLY A 89 -6.49 -0.59 13.28
N VAL A 90 -6.99 -0.16 12.11
CA VAL A 90 -6.89 1.22 11.62
C VAL A 90 -8.26 1.71 11.15
N LYS A 91 -8.94 2.48 12.00
CA LYS A 91 -9.78 3.58 11.49
C LYS A 91 -8.87 4.49 10.69
N GLN A 92 -8.90 4.36 9.37
CA GLN A 92 -8.19 5.26 8.46
C GLN A 92 -8.77 6.67 8.65
N PRO A 93 -7.97 7.75 8.53
CA PRO A 93 -8.55 9.07 8.27
C PRO A 93 -9.42 8.95 7.02
N ALA A 94 -10.62 9.55 7.07
CA ALA A 94 -11.73 9.17 6.21
C ALA A 94 -11.56 9.56 4.73
N THR A 95 -10.79 8.78 3.97
CA THR A 95 -10.66 8.86 2.50
C THR A 95 -10.60 7.51 1.78
N SER A 96 -10.66 6.38 2.49
CA SER A 96 -11.00 5.08 1.90
C SER A 96 -12.52 4.91 1.89
N SER A 97 -13.14 5.14 0.74
CA SER A 97 -14.57 4.89 0.53
C SER A 97 -14.82 3.38 0.61
N GLY A 98 -15.43 2.94 1.71
CA GLY A 98 -15.68 1.52 1.95
C GLY A 98 -16.55 0.90 0.87
N PHE A 99 -16.01 -0.12 0.21
CA PHE A 99 -16.81 -1.11 -0.50
C PHE A 99 -16.21 -2.49 -0.26
N SER A 100 -16.84 -3.26 0.64
CA SER A 100 -16.66 -4.71 0.72
C SER A 100 -17.38 -5.37 -0.46
N ASP A 101 -16.98 -5.05 -1.70
CA ASP A 101 -17.47 -5.79 -2.88
C ASP A 101 -16.80 -7.17 -2.88
N PRO A 102 -17.54 -8.29 -2.85
CA PRO A 102 -16.95 -9.62 -3.00
C PRO A 102 -16.09 -9.77 -4.27
N ARG A 103 -16.39 -9.02 -5.34
CA ARG A 103 -15.62 -8.99 -6.59
C ARG A 103 -14.19 -8.46 -6.41
N LEU A 104 -13.91 -7.73 -5.33
CA LEU A 104 -12.56 -7.27 -4.99
C LEU A 104 -11.60 -8.43 -4.67
N ALA A 105 -12.13 -9.49 -4.04
CA ALA A 105 -11.36 -10.71 -3.77
C ALA A 105 -11.13 -11.50 -5.06
N ASP A 106 -12.13 -11.55 -5.95
CA ASP A 106 -11.98 -12.15 -7.28
C ASP A 106 -10.94 -11.40 -8.12
N TYR A 107 -10.96 -10.06 -8.11
CA TYR A 107 -9.97 -9.23 -8.82
C TYR A 107 -8.53 -9.59 -8.41
N ARG A 108 -8.24 -9.67 -7.11
CA ARG A 108 -6.91 -10.06 -6.62
C ARG A 108 -6.50 -11.44 -7.13
N LYS A 109 -7.39 -12.44 -7.00
CA LYS A 109 -7.15 -13.81 -7.51
C LYS A 109 -6.91 -13.86 -9.02
N ILE A 110 -7.61 -13.04 -9.80
CA ILE A 110 -7.41 -12.98 -11.26
C ILE A 110 -6.03 -12.39 -11.57
N VAL A 111 -5.64 -11.29 -10.92
CA VAL A 111 -4.32 -10.68 -11.09
C VAL A 111 -3.20 -11.67 -10.71
N GLU A 112 -3.34 -12.36 -9.57
CA GLU A 112 -2.40 -13.37 -9.10
C GLU A 112 -2.25 -14.55 -10.08
N ASN A 113 -3.36 -15.16 -10.50
CA ASN A 113 -3.32 -16.38 -11.31
C ASN A 113 -3.06 -16.14 -12.81
N GLN A 114 -3.55 -15.02 -13.37
CA GLN A 114 -3.47 -14.74 -14.81
C GLN A 114 -2.31 -13.79 -15.15
N CYS A 115 -2.12 -12.74 -14.37
CA CYS A 115 -1.15 -11.70 -14.71
C CYS A 115 0.24 -11.96 -14.13
N LEU A 116 0.35 -12.40 -12.87
CA LEU A 116 1.65 -12.64 -12.24
C LEU A 116 2.41 -13.85 -12.82
N THR A 117 1.71 -14.77 -13.48
CA THR A 117 2.28 -15.90 -14.24
C THR A 117 3.26 -15.44 -15.33
N CYS A 118 3.06 -14.26 -15.92
CA CYS A 118 3.87 -13.72 -17.02
C CYS A 118 4.52 -12.35 -16.73
N HIS A 119 4.08 -11.63 -15.69
CA HIS A 119 4.49 -10.25 -15.41
C HIS A 119 4.81 -10.03 -13.93
N PRO A 120 5.86 -9.27 -13.57
CA PRO A 120 6.04 -8.83 -12.19
C PRO A 120 4.91 -7.87 -11.79
N LYS A 121 4.46 -7.95 -10.53
CA LYS A 121 3.37 -7.12 -9.97
C LYS A 121 3.55 -5.63 -10.28
N GLN A 122 4.77 -5.13 -10.13
CA GLN A 122 5.17 -3.76 -10.45
C GLN A 122 4.72 -3.31 -11.85
N ARG A 123 4.88 -4.14 -12.89
CA ARG A 123 4.52 -3.78 -14.28
C ARG A 123 3.01 -3.56 -14.45
N ILE A 124 2.21 -4.30 -13.68
CA ILE A 124 0.75 -4.20 -13.68
C ILE A 124 0.35 -2.91 -12.96
N GLU A 125 0.98 -2.63 -11.82
CA GLU A 125 0.78 -1.41 -11.03
C GLU A 125 1.19 -0.15 -11.81
N GLU A 126 2.31 -0.18 -12.53
CA GLU A 126 2.74 0.89 -13.45
C GLU A 126 1.69 1.13 -14.55
N SER A 127 1.10 0.08 -15.10
CA SER A 127 0.06 0.18 -16.14
C SER A 127 -1.24 0.81 -15.61
N ILE A 128 -1.60 0.49 -14.36
CA ILE A 128 -2.76 1.07 -13.66
C ILE A 128 -2.48 2.53 -13.26
N ALA A 129 -1.29 2.83 -12.73
CA ALA A 129 -0.87 4.17 -12.32
C ALA A 129 -0.75 5.12 -13.52
N ALA A 130 -0.28 4.63 -14.67
CA ALA A 130 -0.30 5.34 -15.95
C ALA A 130 -1.71 5.49 -16.56
N LYS A 131 -2.75 4.97 -15.89
CA LYS A 131 -4.16 5.00 -16.32
C LYS A 131 -4.37 4.49 -17.75
N LEU A 132 -3.61 3.46 -18.14
CA LEU A 132 -3.81 2.82 -19.44
C LEU A 132 -5.21 2.19 -19.48
N PRO A 133 -6.03 2.41 -20.52
CA PRO A 133 -7.37 1.81 -20.60
C PRO A 133 -7.25 0.28 -20.68
N PHE A 134 -8.07 -0.43 -19.91
CA PHE A 134 -7.96 -1.89 -19.76
C PHE A 134 -8.08 -2.59 -21.11
N GLU A 135 -8.98 -2.14 -21.97
CA GLU A 135 -9.26 -2.69 -23.30
C GLU A 135 -8.02 -2.70 -24.20
N SER A 136 -7.15 -1.68 -24.07
CA SER A 136 -5.89 -1.62 -24.82
C SER A 136 -4.85 -2.61 -24.29
N VAL A 137 -4.81 -2.81 -22.97
CA VAL A 137 -3.94 -3.79 -22.31
C VAL A 137 -4.45 -5.21 -22.60
N GLU A 138 -5.75 -5.45 -22.52
CA GLU A 138 -6.42 -6.69 -22.88
C GLU A 138 -6.14 -7.08 -24.33
N ALA A 139 -6.34 -6.18 -25.30
CA ALA A 139 -6.03 -6.42 -26.70
C ALA A 139 -4.54 -6.70 -26.96
N MET A 140 -3.63 -6.23 -26.09
CA MET A 140 -2.21 -6.58 -26.12
C MET A 140 -1.87 -7.93 -25.48
N MET A 141 -2.67 -8.40 -24.51
CA MET A 141 -2.53 -9.71 -23.87
C MET A 141 -3.13 -10.82 -24.73
N LEU A 142 -4.34 -10.62 -25.26
CA LEU A 142 -5.02 -11.56 -26.17
C LEU A 142 -4.18 -11.84 -27.43
N ARG A 143 -3.60 -10.80 -28.04
CA ARG A 143 -2.67 -10.94 -29.18
C ARG A 143 -1.38 -11.70 -28.86
N ARG A 144 -1.05 -11.87 -27.58
CA ARG A 144 0.10 -12.65 -27.09
C ARG A 144 -0.30 -14.03 -26.56
N GLY A 145 -1.54 -14.47 -26.80
CA GLY A 145 -2.02 -15.82 -26.46
C GLY A 145 -2.56 -15.98 -25.04
N VAL A 146 -2.72 -14.89 -24.27
CA VAL A 146 -3.42 -14.94 -22.98
C VAL A 146 -4.91 -15.18 -23.23
N VAL A 147 -5.53 -16.07 -22.47
CA VAL A 147 -6.98 -16.33 -22.50
C VAL A 147 -7.59 -15.85 -21.19
N LEU A 148 -8.55 -14.92 -21.28
CA LEU A 148 -9.33 -14.43 -20.14
C LEU A 148 -10.81 -14.78 -20.35
N SER A 149 -11.48 -15.30 -19.32
CA SER A 149 -12.91 -15.57 -19.40
C SER A 149 -13.72 -14.27 -19.40
N THR A 150 -14.98 -14.32 -19.86
CA THR A 150 -15.89 -13.17 -19.82
C THR A 150 -16.06 -12.61 -18.39
N ARG A 151 -16.00 -13.48 -17.37
CA ARG A 151 -16.01 -13.07 -15.95
C ARG A 151 -14.74 -12.28 -15.61
N ASP A 152 -13.57 -12.79 -15.99
CA ASP A 152 -12.29 -12.15 -15.65
C ASP A 152 -12.19 -10.76 -16.28
N LYS A 153 -12.59 -10.63 -17.55
CA LYS A 153 -12.64 -9.35 -18.27
C LYS A 153 -13.55 -8.33 -17.56
N SER A 154 -14.74 -8.76 -17.14
CA SER A 154 -15.70 -7.92 -16.42
C SER A 154 -15.17 -7.46 -15.05
N VAL A 155 -14.57 -8.36 -14.28
CA VAL A 155 -13.99 -8.03 -12.97
C VAL A 155 -12.77 -7.12 -13.14
N LEU A 156 -11.84 -7.44 -14.05
CA LEU A 156 -10.68 -6.59 -14.33
C LEU A 156 -11.11 -5.19 -14.78
N GLY A 157 -12.01 -5.07 -15.77
CA GLY A 157 -12.53 -3.78 -16.24
C GLY A 157 -13.27 -2.96 -15.18
N THR A 158 -13.83 -3.59 -14.12
CA THR A 158 -14.48 -2.89 -13.01
C THR A 158 -13.49 -2.19 -12.07
N PHE A 159 -12.31 -2.78 -11.84
CA PHE A 159 -11.32 -2.28 -10.89
C PHE A 159 -10.06 -1.67 -11.54
N TRP A 160 -9.87 -1.87 -12.85
CA TRP A 160 -8.72 -1.32 -13.56
C TRP A 160 -8.77 0.21 -13.60
N GLY A 161 -7.67 0.87 -13.20
CA GLY A 161 -7.60 2.33 -13.11
C GLY A 161 -8.28 2.94 -11.87
N SER A 162 -8.99 2.15 -11.07
CA SER A 162 -9.40 2.49 -9.71
C SER A 162 -8.42 1.84 -8.73
N PRO A 163 -7.30 2.50 -8.36
CA PRO A 163 -6.35 1.92 -7.41
C PRO A 163 -7.06 1.63 -6.09
N LEU A 164 -6.83 0.43 -5.58
CA LEU A 164 -7.44 -0.10 -4.37
C LEU A 164 -6.74 0.54 -3.15
N ASN A 165 -7.17 1.76 -2.81
CA ASN A 165 -6.58 2.63 -1.78
C ASN A 165 -7.05 2.31 -0.35
#